data_AF-A0AAI9EFZ5-F1
#
_entry.id   AF-A0AAI9EFZ5-F1
#
_cell.length_a   1.000
_cell.length_b   1.000
_cell.length_c   1.000
_cell.angle_alpha   90.00
_cell.angle_beta   90.00
_cell.angle_gamma   90.00
#
_symmetry.space_group_name_H-M   'P 1'
#
loop_
_entity.id
_entity.type
_entity.pdbx_description
1 polymer ?
#
loop_
_entity_poly.entity_id
_entity_poly.type
_entity_poly.pdbx_seq_one_letter_code
_entity_poly.pdbx_strand_id
1 'polypeptide(L)'
;MPRPLIEKYRYPQEDLPRYLWRVQYTGTNTISNDSGLWAAETTSSSFSWHAFRRRVINHFTWKNRYPSPFISFFSEEDHAKNWAEKMRQAGREDVEILCVDTQEDCMEGIYVFKLSEMVRNLRIWRSSLAKPARQHLKNGFFCLHHVPREAICEESVVL
;
A
#
# COMPACT_ATOMS: atom_id res chain seq x y z
N MET A 1 14.48 21.48 -11.91
CA MET A 1 14.80 20.38 -10.99
C MET A 1 14.47 19.05 -11.68
N PRO A 2 15.35 18.05 -11.71
CA PRO A 2 15.00 16.73 -12.24
C PRO A 2 13.84 16.15 -11.42
N ARG A 3 12.82 15.60 -12.08
CA ARG A 3 11.73 14.90 -11.37
C ARG A 3 12.31 13.74 -10.58
N PRO A 4 11.92 13.56 -9.31
CA PRO A 4 12.41 12.45 -8.51
C PRO A 4 12.03 11.12 -9.18
N LEU A 5 12.90 10.13 -9.10
CA LEU A 5 12.74 8.85 -9.80
C LEU A 5 11.37 8.19 -9.54
N ILE A 6 10.81 8.37 -8.36
CA ILE A 6 9.51 7.85 -7.95
C ILE A 6 8.35 8.37 -8.82
N GLU A 7 8.47 9.58 -9.38
CA GLU A 7 7.47 10.18 -10.26
C GLU A 7 7.26 9.34 -11.52
N LYS A 8 8.33 8.75 -12.07
CA LYS A 8 8.26 7.85 -13.23
C LYS A 8 7.39 6.62 -12.98
N TYR A 9 7.24 6.23 -11.72
CA TYR A 9 6.55 5.02 -11.32
C TYR A 9 5.16 5.29 -10.75
N ARG A 10 4.81 6.56 -10.50
CA ARG A 10 3.49 6.95 -10.03
C ARG A 10 2.44 6.44 -11.01
N TYR A 11 1.43 5.76 -10.47
CA TYR A 11 0.31 5.28 -11.25
C TYR A 11 -0.58 6.50 -11.60
N PRO A 12 -1.07 6.63 -12.85
CA PRO A 12 -1.87 7.77 -13.26
C PRO A 12 -3.13 7.89 -12.40
N GLN A 13 -3.46 9.13 -12.02
CA GLN A 13 -4.58 9.43 -11.12
C GLN A 13 -5.92 9.04 -11.77
N GLU A 14 -6.04 9.31 -13.06
CA GLU A 14 -7.18 8.98 -13.92
C GLU A 14 -7.41 7.48 -14.10
N ASP A 15 -6.37 6.67 -13.91
CA ASP A 15 -6.43 5.20 -14.04
C ASP A 15 -6.61 4.51 -12.68
N LEU A 16 -6.51 5.24 -11.57
CA LEU A 16 -6.70 4.67 -10.24
C LEU A 16 -8.14 4.17 -10.07
N PRO A 17 -8.32 2.98 -9.47
CA PRO A 17 -9.63 2.60 -8.97
C PRO A 17 -10.13 3.67 -8.01
N ARG A 18 -11.39 4.10 -8.15
CA ARG A 18 -11.99 5.09 -7.24
C ARG A 18 -11.81 4.69 -5.79
N TYR A 19 -11.98 3.41 -5.47
CA TYR A 19 -11.79 2.91 -4.11
C TYR A 19 -10.63 1.94 -4.00
N LEU A 20 -9.82 2.13 -2.96
CA LEU A 20 -8.79 1.21 -2.51
C LEU A 20 -9.09 0.75 -1.08
N TRP A 21 -8.82 -0.52 -0.81
CA TRP A 21 -9.19 -1.18 0.44
C TRP A 21 -7.96 -1.59 1.23
N ARG A 22 -7.88 -1.16 2.49
CA ARG A 22 -6.76 -1.41 3.41
C ARG A 22 -7.22 -2.31 4.55
N VAL A 23 -6.56 -3.45 4.72
CA VAL A 23 -6.75 -4.31 5.90
C VAL A 23 -5.82 -3.88 7.03
N GLN A 24 -6.33 -3.15 8.02
CA GLN A 24 -5.58 -2.61 9.15
C GLN A 24 -5.68 -3.55 10.36
N TYR A 25 -4.58 -3.71 11.11
CA TYR A 25 -4.50 -4.47 12.37
C TYR A 25 -3.15 -4.20 13.06
N THR A 26 -3.03 -4.58 14.32
CA THR A 26 -1.80 -4.43 15.11
C THR A 26 -0.65 -5.23 14.52
N GLY A 27 0.51 -4.56 14.38
CA GLY A 27 1.72 -5.14 13.80
C GLY A 27 1.84 -4.96 12.28
N THR A 28 0.95 -4.18 11.67
CA THR A 28 1.19 -3.60 10.34
C THR A 28 2.24 -2.48 10.41
N ASN A 29 2.96 -2.23 9.31
CA ASN A 29 3.88 -1.08 9.20
C ASN A 29 3.11 0.22 8.86
N THR A 30 1.96 0.42 9.50
CA THR A 30 1.07 1.56 9.26
C THR A 30 0.51 2.03 10.60
N ILE A 31 0.69 3.32 10.88
CA ILE A 31 0.11 4.02 12.02
C ILE A 31 -1.20 4.64 11.53
N SER A 32 -2.28 4.41 12.27
CA SER A 32 -3.58 5.07 12.05
C SER A 32 -3.81 6.09 13.16
N ASN A 33 -4.18 7.32 12.81
CA ASN A 33 -4.52 8.38 13.76
C ASN A 33 -5.58 9.32 13.17
N ASP A 34 -5.95 10.37 13.91
CA ASP A 34 -6.99 11.32 13.51
C ASP A 34 -6.68 12.07 12.22
N SER A 35 -5.41 12.13 11.81
CA SER A 35 -4.96 12.75 10.56
C SER A 35 -4.85 11.77 9.39
N GLY A 36 -5.15 10.48 9.59
CA GLY A 36 -5.21 9.46 8.55
C GLY A 36 -4.22 8.31 8.77
N LEU A 37 -3.69 7.77 7.68
CA LEU A 37 -2.74 6.65 7.71
C LEU A 37 -1.32 7.12 7.40
N TRP A 38 -0.35 6.61 8.15
CA TRP A 38 1.06 6.93 7.98
C TRP A 38 1.88 5.64 7.90
N ALA A 39 2.77 5.55 6.92
CA ALA A 39 3.75 4.48 6.85
C ALA A 39 4.71 4.56 8.05
N ALA A 40 5.27 3.42 8.45
CA ALA A 40 6.24 3.37 9.54
C ALA A 40 7.53 4.18 9.27
N GLU A 41 7.80 4.52 8.00
CA GLU A 41 8.89 5.41 7.59
C GLU A 41 8.37 6.51 6.66
N THR A 42 8.55 7.79 7.02
CA THR A 42 7.98 8.93 6.26
C THR A 42 9.04 9.89 5.71
N THR A 43 10.32 9.66 6.02
CA THR A 43 11.42 10.61 5.72
C THR A 43 12.11 10.34 4.38
N SER A 44 11.94 9.15 3.81
CA SER A 44 12.65 8.73 2.61
C SER A 44 11.92 9.19 1.34
N SER A 45 12.29 10.34 0.77
CA SER A 45 11.69 10.87 -0.47
C SER A 45 12.60 10.78 -1.71
N SER A 46 13.91 10.61 -1.51
CA SER A 46 14.89 10.54 -2.61
C SER A 46 15.50 9.14 -2.68
N PHE A 47 14.97 8.33 -3.59
CA PHE A 47 15.48 6.98 -3.82
C PHE A 47 16.32 6.92 -5.10
N SER A 48 17.52 6.35 -4.99
CA SER A 48 18.15 5.75 -6.17
C SER A 48 17.29 4.58 -6.66
N TRP A 49 17.42 4.20 -7.93
CA TRP A 49 16.66 3.08 -8.48
C TRP A 49 16.85 1.77 -7.70
N HIS A 50 18.10 1.49 -7.31
CA HIS A 50 18.44 0.32 -6.51
C HIS A 50 17.81 0.38 -5.11
N ALA A 51 17.78 1.56 -4.48
CA ALA A 51 17.15 1.76 -3.18
C ALA A 51 15.63 1.56 -3.28
N PHE A 52 14.98 2.18 -4.26
CA PHE A 52 13.54 2.06 -4.46
C PHE A 52 13.13 0.60 -4.71
N ARG A 53 13.83 -0.09 -5.60
CA ARG A 53 13.64 -1.51 -5.86
C ARG A 53 13.76 -2.38 -4.62
N ARG A 54 14.80 -2.14 -3.81
CA ARG A 54 15.01 -2.87 -2.56
C ARG A 54 13.87 -2.62 -1.58
N ARG A 55 13.41 -1.38 -1.43
CA ARG A 55 12.29 -1.01 -0.55
C ARG A 55 11.00 -1.71 -0.95
N VAL A 56 10.68 -1.76 -2.26
CA VAL A 56 9.50 -2.50 -2.76
C VAL A 56 9.61 -3.99 -2.43
N ILE A 57 10.75 -4.64 -2.72
CA ILE A 57 10.95 -6.07 -2.38
C ILE A 57 10.77 -6.31 -0.87
N ASN A 58 11.41 -5.46 -0.07
CA ASN A 58 11.39 -5.51 1.39
C ASN A 58 9.98 -5.38 1.95
N HIS A 59 9.15 -4.49 1.39
CA HIS A 59 7.76 -4.28 1.81
C HIS A 59 6.88 -5.53 1.63
N PHE A 60 7.09 -6.26 0.54
CA PHE A 60 6.34 -7.50 0.24
C PHE A 60 7.02 -8.77 0.78
N THR A 61 8.06 -8.61 1.59
CA THR A 61 8.73 -9.73 2.27
C THR A 61 8.18 -9.86 3.68
N TRP A 62 7.32 -10.84 3.91
CA TRP A 62 6.58 -11.00 5.18
C TRP A 62 7.47 -11.06 6.43
N LYS A 63 8.65 -11.71 6.33
CA LYS A 63 9.59 -11.82 7.46
C LYS A 63 10.37 -10.53 7.73
N ASN A 64 10.26 -9.54 6.86
CA ASN A 64 10.97 -8.30 7.01
C ASN A 64 10.26 -7.38 8.01
N ARG A 65 10.97 -6.99 9.06
CA ARG A 65 10.49 -6.09 10.11
C ARG A 65 11.04 -4.67 9.99
N TYR A 66 11.83 -4.38 8.95
CA TYR A 66 12.27 -3.02 8.69
C TYR A 66 11.05 -2.11 8.43
N PRO A 67 11.04 -0.89 9.00
CA PRO A 67 10.04 0.12 8.69
C PRO A 67 9.93 0.29 7.17
N SER A 68 8.71 0.23 6.69
CA SER A 68 8.40 0.42 5.28
C SER A 68 7.89 1.84 5.06
N PRO A 69 8.29 2.51 3.96
CA PRO A 69 7.72 3.78 3.58
C PRO A 69 6.38 3.66 2.84
N PHE A 70 5.82 2.44 2.77
CA PHE A 70 4.62 2.16 1.99
C PHE A 70 3.45 1.67 2.83
N ILE A 71 2.25 2.03 2.39
CA ILE A 71 0.97 1.50 2.88
C ILE A 71 0.36 0.67 1.77
N SER A 72 -0.06 -0.57 2.04
CA SER A 72 -0.59 -1.50 1.03
C SER A 72 -2.11 -1.49 0.94
N PHE A 73 -2.64 -1.59 -0.28
CA PHE A 73 -4.07 -1.64 -0.58
C PHE A 73 -4.40 -2.77 -1.55
N PHE A 74 -5.67 -3.17 -1.53
CA PHE A 74 -6.32 -3.97 -2.56
C PHE A 74 -7.27 -3.07 -3.36
N SER A 75 -7.44 -3.35 -4.65
CA SER A 75 -8.43 -2.66 -5.51
C SER A 75 -9.80 -3.33 -5.50
N GLU A 76 -9.93 -4.50 -4.88
CA GLU A 76 -11.18 -5.25 -4.78
C GLU A 76 -11.55 -5.43 -3.30
N GLU A 77 -12.77 -5.06 -2.93
CA GLU A 77 -13.27 -5.16 -1.56
C GLU A 77 -13.30 -6.61 -1.06
N ASP A 78 -13.83 -7.53 -1.87
CA ASP A 78 -13.91 -8.96 -1.53
C ASP A 78 -12.52 -9.55 -1.27
N HIS A 79 -11.50 -9.04 -1.95
CA HIS A 79 -10.13 -9.47 -1.73
C HIS A 79 -9.61 -8.97 -0.38
N ALA A 80 -9.90 -7.71 -0.02
CA ALA A 80 -9.60 -7.20 1.30
C ALA A 80 -10.34 -7.99 2.40
N LYS A 81 -11.63 -8.31 2.23
CA LYS A 81 -12.42 -9.14 3.16
C LYS A 81 -11.81 -10.53 3.36
N ASN A 82 -11.49 -11.22 2.27
CA ASN A 82 -10.83 -12.52 2.33
C ASN A 82 -9.46 -12.47 3.02
N TRP A 83 -8.72 -11.36 2.87
CA TRP A 83 -7.44 -11.17 3.54
C TRP A 83 -7.62 -10.87 5.03
N ALA A 84 -8.61 -10.05 5.40
CA ALA A 84 -8.98 -9.76 6.78
C ALA A 84 -9.35 -11.03 7.53
N GLU A 85 -10.18 -11.88 6.94
CA GLU A 85 -10.58 -13.16 7.53
C GLU A 85 -9.37 -14.07 7.79
N LYS A 86 -8.42 -14.15 6.85
CA LYS A 86 -7.16 -14.89 7.08
C LYS A 86 -6.34 -14.33 8.25
N MET A 87 -6.35 -13.01 8.46
CA MET A 87 -5.64 -12.41 9.60
C MET A 87 -6.34 -12.74 10.92
N ARG A 88 -7.68 -12.76 10.95
CA ARG A 88 -8.45 -13.20 12.13
C ARG A 88 -8.20 -14.66 12.46
N GLN A 89 -8.24 -15.55 11.46
CA GLN A 89 -7.90 -16.97 11.62
C GLN A 89 -6.45 -17.19 12.08
N ALA A 90 -5.55 -16.25 11.78
CA ALA A 90 -4.18 -16.23 12.29
C ALA A 90 -4.04 -15.60 13.69
N GLY A 91 -5.15 -15.32 14.38
CA GLY A 91 -5.20 -14.80 15.75
C GLY A 91 -5.05 -13.28 15.87
N ARG A 92 -5.39 -12.50 14.84
CA ARG A 92 -5.49 -11.04 14.96
C ARG A 92 -6.91 -10.66 15.39
N GLU A 93 -7.02 -9.92 16.49
CA GLU A 93 -8.30 -9.58 17.10
C GLU A 93 -8.83 -8.22 16.62
N ASP A 94 -7.94 -7.33 16.19
CA ASP A 94 -8.20 -5.93 15.83
C ASP A 94 -8.17 -5.68 14.31
N VAL A 95 -8.73 -6.62 13.53
CA VAL A 95 -8.72 -6.54 12.07
C VAL A 95 -9.85 -5.62 11.59
N GLU A 96 -9.47 -4.56 10.89
CA GLU A 96 -10.37 -3.58 10.29
C GLU A 96 -10.15 -3.49 8.78
N ILE A 97 -11.21 -3.12 8.05
CA ILE A 97 -11.13 -2.80 6.62
C ILE A 97 -11.48 -1.33 6.45
N LEU A 98 -10.52 -0.57 5.92
CA LEU A 98 -10.67 0.84 5.59
C LEU A 98 -10.85 1.00 4.08
N CYS A 99 -11.78 1.85 3.67
CA CYS A 99 -11.94 2.28 2.29
C CYS A 99 -11.27 3.64 2.10
N VAL A 100 -10.57 3.81 0.98
CA VAL A 100 -9.93 5.07 0.59
C VAL A 100 -10.50 5.49 -0.77
N ASP A 101 -11.15 6.65 -0.84
CA ASP A 101 -11.54 7.28 -2.10
C ASP A 101 -10.32 7.98 -2.70
N THR A 102 -9.84 7.46 -3.83
CA THR A 102 -8.65 7.98 -4.51
C THR A 102 -8.93 9.26 -5.27
N GLN A 103 -10.19 9.62 -5.49
CA GLN A 103 -10.58 10.79 -6.28
C GLN A 103 -10.77 12.06 -5.44
N GLU A 104 -10.58 11.97 -4.12
CA GLU A 104 -10.58 13.13 -3.23
C GLU A 104 -9.41 14.08 -3.54
N ASP A 105 -9.65 15.39 -3.47
CA ASP A 105 -8.64 16.41 -3.79
C ASP A 105 -7.38 16.28 -2.90
N CYS A 106 -7.56 15.84 -1.65
CA CYS A 106 -6.46 15.59 -0.72
C CYS A 106 -5.50 14.47 -1.16
N MET A 107 -5.88 13.65 -2.15
CA MET A 107 -5.02 12.64 -2.76
C MET A 107 -4.10 13.23 -3.85
N GLU A 108 -4.29 14.49 -4.24
CA GLU A 108 -3.39 15.16 -5.17
C GLU A 108 -1.96 15.21 -4.61
N GLY A 109 -0.98 14.93 -5.48
CA GLY A 109 0.43 14.85 -5.09
C GLY A 109 0.84 13.58 -4.32
N ILE A 110 -0.09 12.70 -3.93
CA ILE A 110 0.25 11.43 -3.29
C ILE A 110 0.71 10.42 -4.34
N TYR A 111 1.83 9.75 -4.04
CA TYR A 111 2.40 8.73 -4.90
C TYR A 111 1.74 7.39 -4.61
N VAL A 112 0.84 6.97 -5.50
CA VAL A 112 0.26 5.62 -5.51
C VAL A 112 0.94 4.80 -6.61
N PHE A 113 1.23 3.54 -6.33
CA PHE A 113 1.91 2.61 -7.23
C PHE A 113 1.08 1.34 -7.41
N LYS A 114 1.02 0.83 -8.64
CA LYS A 114 0.43 -0.48 -8.93
C LYS A 114 1.48 -1.58 -8.86
N LEU A 115 1.26 -2.58 -8.01
CA LEU A 115 2.26 -3.61 -7.72
C LEU A 115 2.72 -4.38 -8.97
N SER A 116 1.81 -4.76 -9.86
CA SER A 116 2.15 -5.44 -11.12
C SER A 116 3.10 -4.63 -11.99
N GLU A 117 2.91 -3.32 -12.06
CA GLU A 117 3.76 -2.44 -12.86
C GLU A 117 5.12 -2.24 -12.22
N MET A 118 5.16 -2.14 -10.89
CA MET A 118 6.40 -2.05 -10.14
C MET A 118 7.26 -3.29 -10.33
N VAL A 119 6.67 -4.47 -10.28
CA VAL A 119 7.39 -5.73 -10.53
C VAL A 119 7.99 -5.77 -11.93
N ARG A 120 7.22 -5.34 -12.94
CA ARG A 120 7.66 -5.26 -14.33
C ARG A 120 8.77 -4.22 -14.51
N ASN A 121 8.52 -2.99 -14.08
CA ASN A 121 9.37 -1.83 -14.38
C ASN A 121 10.65 -1.79 -13.54
N LEU A 122 10.63 -2.38 -12.35
CA LEU A 122 11.83 -2.54 -11.50
C LEU A 122 12.54 -3.89 -11.70
N ARG A 123 12.09 -4.71 -12.66
CA ARG A 123 12.67 -6.03 -12.95
C ARG A 123 12.82 -6.86 -11.66
N ILE A 124 11.75 -6.91 -10.88
CA ILE A 124 11.69 -7.73 -9.67
C ILE A 124 11.29 -9.13 -10.10
N TRP A 125 12.12 -10.12 -9.78
CA TRP A 125 11.77 -11.51 -10.03
C TRP A 125 10.59 -11.89 -9.13
N ARG A 126 9.59 -12.59 -9.67
CA ARG A 126 8.43 -13.04 -8.88
C ARG A 126 8.87 -13.88 -7.67
N SER A 127 9.94 -14.65 -7.81
CA SER A 127 10.54 -15.44 -6.72
C SER A 127 11.01 -14.60 -5.53
N SER A 128 11.36 -13.32 -5.75
CA SER A 128 11.74 -12.38 -4.70
C SER A 128 10.56 -11.87 -3.87
N LEU A 129 9.32 -12.15 -4.27
CA LEU A 129 8.11 -11.79 -3.53
C LEU A 129 7.57 -12.99 -2.76
N ALA A 130 7.07 -12.73 -1.55
CA ALA A 130 6.38 -13.74 -0.76
C ALA A 130 5.15 -14.29 -1.53
N LYS A 131 4.82 -15.57 -1.30
CA LYS A 131 3.70 -16.26 -1.98
C LYS A 131 2.39 -15.45 -1.94
N PRO A 132 1.99 -14.83 -0.81
CA PRO A 132 0.77 -14.02 -0.79
C PRO A 132 0.85 -12.79 -1.69
N ALA A 133 1.95 -12.04 -1.65
CA ALA A 133 2.15 -10.88 -2.52
C ALA A 133 2.09 -11.27 -4.02
N ARG A 134 2.61 -12.45 -4.39
CA ARG A 134 2.52 -12.96 -5.77
C ARG A 134 1.08 -13.23 -6.24
N GLN A 135 0.22 -13.69 -5.33
CA GLN A 135 -1.18 -13.99 -5.64
C GLN A 135 -1.99 -12.70 -5.84
N HIS A 136 -1.46 -11.56 -5.41
CA HIS A 136 -2.19 -10.30 -5.34
C HIS A 136 -1.59 -9.22 -6.24
N LEU A 137 -0.65 -9.59 -7.13
CA LEU A 137 0.06 -8.65 -8.01
C LEU A 137 -0.86 -7.77 -8.85
N LYS A 138 -1.96 -8.33 -9.37
CA LYS A 138 -2.85 -7.63 -10.29
C LYS A 138 -3.69 -6.56 -9.57
N ASN A 139 -4.08 -6.85 -8.33
CA ASN A 139 -5.04 -6.06 -7.57
C ASN A 139 -4.38 -5.25 -6.44
N GLY A 140 -3.08 -5.43 -6.23
CA GLY A 140 -2.31 -4.78 -5.17
C GLY A 140 -1.83 -3.39 -5.59
N PHE A 141 -2.09 -2.42 -4.72
CA PHE A 141 -1.57 -1.06 -4.80
C PHE A 141 -0.81 -0.74 -3.53
N PHE A 142 0.02 0.30 -3.58
CA PHE A 142 0.62 0.84 -2.36
C PHE A 142 0.90 2.34 -2.54
N CYS A 143 0.76 3.12 -1.47
CA CYS A 143 1.09 4.54 -1.48
C CYS A 143 2.37 4.84 -0.70
N LEU A 144 3.02 5.95 -1.01
CA LEU A 144 4.19 6.45 -0.29
C LEU A 144 3.76 7.33 0.89
N HIS A 145 4.31 7.03 2.07
CA HIS A 145 4.27 7.81 3.31
C HIS A 145 2.91 7.99 3.99
N HIS A 146 1.86 8.43 3.31
CA HIS A 146 0.60 8.76 3.98
C HIS A 146 -0.64 8.66 3.09
N VAL A 147 -1.80 8.56 3.75
CA VAL A 147 -3.15 8.79 3.21
C VAL A 147 -3.88 9.74 4.18
N PRO A 148 -4.36 10.90 3.72
CA PRO A 148 -5.10 11.85 4.54
C PRO A 148 -6.40 11.26 5.09
N ARG A 149 -6.86 11.75 6.24
CA ARG A 149 -8.09 11.27 6.88
C ARG A 149 -9.32 11.48 5.99
N GLU A 150 -9.33 12.58 5.25
CA GLU A 150 -10.41 13.02 4.37
C GLU A 150 -10.61 12.06 3.20
N ALA A 151 -9.55 11.36 2.76
CA ALA A 151 -9.66 10.32 1.74
C ALA A 151 -10.22 9.00 2.29
N ILE A 152 -10.29 8.82 3.62
CA ILE A 152 -10.76 7.59 4.24
C ILE A 152 -12.27 7.68 4.44
N CYS A 153 -13.02 6.81 3.77
CA CYS A 153 -14.48 6.78 3.86
C CYS A 153 -14.94 6.52 5.30
N GLU A 154 -16.08 7.10 5.68
CA GLU A 154 -16.64 6.94 7.04
C GLU A 154 -17.11 5.51 7.33
N GLU A 155 -17.43 4.73 6.30
CA GLU A 155 -17.83 3.32 6.43
C GLU A 155 -16.59 2.42 6.51
N SER A 156 -16.13 2.18 7.74
CA SER A 156 -15.29 1.02 8.03
C SER A 156 -16.17 -0.22 8.18
N VAL A 157 -15.96 -1.24 7.35
CA VAL A 157 -16.64 -2.52 7.48
C VAL A 157 -15.97 -3.28 8.62
N VAL A 158 -16.55 -3.21 9.81
CA VAL A 158 -16.22 -4.13 10.91
C VAL A 158 -16.84 -5.47 10.55
N LEU A 159 -15.98 -6.45 10.25
CA LEU A 159 -16.39 -7.84 10.03
C LEU A 159 -16.56 -8.61 11.34
#